data_AF-A0ABD5CJA1-F1
#
_entry.id   AF-A0ABD5CJA1-F1
#
_cell.length_a   1.000
_cell.length_b   1.000
_cell.length_c   1.000
_cell.angle_alpha   90.00
_cell.angle_beta   90.00
_cell.angle_gamma   90.00
#
_symmetry.space_group_name_H-M   'P 1'
#
loop_
_entity.id
_entity.type
_entity.pdbx_description
1 polymer ?
#
loop_
_entity_poly.entity_id
_entity_poly.type
_entity_poly.pdbx_seq_one_letter_code
_entity_poly.pdbx_strand_id
1 'polypeptide(L)'
;MTYRAITVTLDDIGGVVFEKDRSGGTVATMFNVTIAGRRQYSVKMDGKPRLESGTVVTAVLRDPDNWQTLVGWLDHATGQICGVNSPAKSLGSFVVIAVISAAFSIKWLGEVLSGGANTVGTVVCLLAGLAMNAWALSRWRKSATVYKLLRP
;
A
#
# COMPACT_ATOMS: atom_id res chain seq x y z
N MET A 1 -15.07 1.95 -3.75
CA MET A 1 -14.24 2.81 -2.87
C MET A 1 -13.75 3.97 -3.71
N THR A 2 -14.10 5.19 -3.33
CA THR A 2 -13.83 6.39 -4.14
C THR A 2 -12.66 7.13 -3.53
N TYR A 3 -11.47 7.01 -4.12
CA TYR A 3 -10.32 7.79 -3.68
C TYR A 3 -10.48 9.25 -4.11
N ARG A 4 -10.16 10.19 -3.24
CA ARG A 4 -10.13 11.62 -3.59
C ARG A 4 -8.78 12.22 -3.30
N ALA A 5 -8.24 12.92 -4.29
CA ALA A 5 -7.07 13.76 -4.15
C ALA A 5 -7.51 15.14 -3.67
N ILE A 6 -6.88 15.65 -2.62
CA ILE A 6 -7.06 17.02 -2.12
C ILE A 6 -5.68 17.65 -1.95
N THR A 7 -5.55 18.90 -2.38
CA THR A 7 -4.32 19.67 -2.15
C THR A 7 -4.53 20.55 -0.93
N VAL A 8 -3.64 20.41 0.05
CA VAL A 8 -3.72 21.13 1.32
C VAL A 8 -2.35 21.59 1.77
N THR A 9 -2.33 22.62 2.61
CA THR A 9 -1.14 23.05 3.35
C THR A 9 -1.15 22.42 4.74
N LEU A 10 -0.02 21.86 5.14
CA LEU A 10 0.17 21.31 6.49
C LEU A 10 0.62 22.46 7.40
N ASP A 11 -0.30 23.05 8.17
CA ASP A 11 -0.03 24.28 8.93
C ASP A 11 0.88 24.04 10.14
N ASP A 12 0.57 23.01 10.93
CA ASP A 12 1.34 22.65 12.12
C ASP A 12 1.34 21.13 12.29
N ILE A 13 2.52 20.53 12.50
CA ILE A 13 2.68 19.08 12.67
C ILE A 13 3.26 18.80 14.06
N GLY A 14 2.66 17.86 14.78
CA GLY A 14 3.15 17.44 16.09
C GLY A 14 2.82 16.00 16.43
N GLY A 15 3.33 15.51 17.56
CA GLY A 15 3.04 14.15 18.04
C GLY A 15 3.49 13.05 17.06
N VAL A 16 4.65 13.24 16.43
CA VAL A 16 5.19 12.28 15.46
C VAL A 16 5.71 11.04 16.17
N VAL A 17 5.20 9.88 15.78
CA VAL A 17 5.57 8.56 16.30
C VAL A 17 5.94 7.66 15.13
N PHE A 18 7.13 7.06 15.18
CA PHE A 18 7.60 6.12 14.17
C PHE A 18 7.32 4.69 14.60
N GLU A 19 6.50 3.98 13.84
CA GLU A 19 6.29 2.54 13.95
C GLU A 19 7.45 1.82 13.26
N LYS A 20 8.23 1.06 14.03
CA LYS A 20 9.40 0.32 13.53
C LYS A 20 9.12 -1.18 13.45
N ASP A 21 9.68 -1.83 12.44
CA ASP A 21 9.72 -3.29 12.36
C ASP A 21 10.77 -3.89 13.29
N ARG A 22 10.81 -5.23 13.34
CA ARG A 22 11.78 -6.00 14.13
C ARG A 22 13.23 -5.78 13.71
N SER A 23 13.48 -5.31 12.48
CA SER A 23 14.81 -4.93 11.97
C SER A 23 15.15 -3.45 12.21
N GLY A 24 14.27 -2.68 12.86
CA GLY A 24 14.46 -1.25 13.13
C GLY A 24 14.10 -0.32 11.96
N GLY A 25 13.58 -0.84 10.85
CA GLY A 25 13.08 -0.07 9.71
C GLY A 25 11.76 0.61 10.04
N THR A 26 11.54 1.85 9.56
CA THR A 26 10.28 2.57 9.77
C THR A 26 9.21 2.04 8.80
N VAL A 27 8.19 1.39 9.35
CA VAL A 27 7.07 0.82 8.61
C VAL A 27 5.97 1.85 8.39
N ALA A 28 5.66 2.62 9.42
CA ALA A 28 4.67 3.68 9.37
C ALA A 28 5.06 4.83 10.30
N THR A 29 4.49 5.99 10.04
CA THR A 29 4.62 7.18 10.86
C THR A 29 3.22 7.67 11.20
N MET A 30 2.94 7.81 12.49
CA MET A 30 1.73 8.43 13.01
C MET A 30 2.06 9.85 13.42
N PHE A 31 1.18 10.80 13.13
CA PHE A 31 1.35 12.19 13.51
C PHE A 31 0.01 12.90 13.63
N ASN A 32 0.03 14.06 14.28
CA ASN A 32 -1.08 14.99 14.32
C ASN A 32 -0.73 16.18 13.45
N VAL A 33 -1.72 16.72 12.72
CA VAL A 33 -1.49 17.84 11.81
C VAL A 33 -2.66 18.80 11.81
N THR A 34 -2.39 20.08 11.76
CA THR A 34 -3.39 21.13 11.54
C THR A 34 -3.48 21.43 10.05
N ILE A 35 -4.69 21.41 9.51
CA ILE A 35 -4.96 21.63 8.09
C ILE A 35 -6.14 22.57 7.99
N ALA A 36 -5.94 23.72 7.34
CA ALA A 36 -6.96 24.76 7.21
C ALA A 36 -7.57 25.15 8.57
N GLY A 37 -6.71 25.27 9.59
CA GLY A 37 -7.10 25.61 10.96
C GLY A 37 -7.81 24.49 11.76
N ARG A 38 -7.97 23.28 11.20
CA ARG A 38 -8.55 22.13 11.92
C ARG A 38 -7.46 21.13 12.29
N ARG A 39 -7.40 20.75 13.57
CA ARG A 39 -6.48 19.72 14.06
C ARG A 39 -7.00 18.34 13.71
N GLN A 40 -6.17 17.58 12.99
CA GLN A 40 -6.37 16.18 12.64
C GLN A 40 -5.47 15.33 13.52
N TYR A 41 -6.06 14.29 14.11
CA TYR A 41 -5.38 13.41 15.05
C TYR A 41 -5.16 12.01 14.48
N SER A 42 -4.08 11.37 14.91
CA SER A 42 -3.76 9.98 14.57
C SER A 42 -3.72 9.71 13.07
N VAL A 43 -3.15 10.65 12.31
CA VAL A 43 -2.90 10.46 10.88
C VAL A 43 -1.80 9.43 10.75
N LYS A 44 -2.10 8.30 10.10
CA LYS A 44 -1.14 7.23 9.83
C LYS A 44 -0.70 7.30 8.38
N MET A 45 0.61 7.21 8.18
CA MET A 45 1.23 7.22 6.87
C MET A 45 2.25 6.09 6.78
N ASP A 46 2.23 5.30 5.70
CA ASP A 46 3.23 4.26 5.51
C ASP A 46 4.60 4.86 5.15
N GLY A 47 5.66 4.30 5.73
CA GLY A 47 7.03 4.76 5.58
C GLY A 47 7.39 5.95 6.47
N LYS A 48 8.41 6.70 6.03
CA LYS A 48 8.97 7.87 6.73
C LYS A 48 8.79 9.13 5.87
N PRO A 49 7.61 9.76 5.91
CA PRO A 49 7.37 10.99 5.15
C PRO A 49 8.18 12.15 5.74
N ARG A 50 8.48 13.14 4.90
CA ARG A 50 8.96 14.44 5.36
C ARG A 50 7.78 15.20 5.98
N LEU A 51 7.93 15.61 7.23
CA LEU A 51 6.89 16.30 8.00
C LEU A 51 7.42 17.68 8.37
N GLU A 52 7.10 18.67 7.54
CA GLU A 52 7.48 20.07 7.76
C GLU A 52 6.24 20.97 7.68
N SER A 53 6.07 21.82 8.70
CA SER A 53 5.03 22.84 8.73
C SER A 53 5.19 23.83 7.56
N GLY A 54 4.08 24.22 6.95
CA GLY A 54 4.02 25.05 5.75
C GLY A 54 4.14 24.29 4.42
N THR A 55 4.34 22.97 4.44
CA THR A 55 4.46 22.19 3.20
C THR A 55 3.10 22.01 2.53
N VAL A 56 3.05 22.23 1.21
CA VAL A 56 1.87 21.91 0.40
C VAL A 56 1.97 20.46 -0.07
N VAL A 57 0.92 19.68 0.20
CA VAL A 57 0.85 18.28 -0.21
C VAL A 57 -0.45 18.02 -0.97
N THR A 58 -0.39 17.19 -2.01
CA THR A 58 -1.60 16.58 -2.57
C THR A 58 -1.79 15.22 -1.91
N ALA A 59 -2.75 15.13 -0.99
CA ALA A 59 -3.07 13.92 -0.27
C ALA A 59 -4.19 13.15 -0.98
N VAL A 60 -4.07 11.82 -1.04
CA VAL A 60 -5.15 10.93 -1.46
C VAL A 60 -5.73 10.23 -0.24
N LEU A 61 -6.99 10.52 0.03
CA LEU A 61 -7.76 9.91 1.11
C LEU A 61 -8.80 8.95 0.55
N ARG A 62 -9.14 7.94 1.34
CA ARG A 62 -10.29 7.08 1.05
C ARG A 62 -11.60 7.82 1.30
N ASP A 63 -11.64 8.59 2.38
CA ASP A 63 -12.75 9.44 2.77
C ASP A 63 -12.23 10.88 2.91
N PRO A 64 -12.76 11.85 2.14
CA PRO A 64 -12.15 13.17 1.97
C PRO A 64 -12.03 13.99 3.27
N ASP A 65 -12.91 13.73 4.24
CA ASP A 65 -12.90 14.43 5.53
C ASP A 65 -12.21 13.63 6.64
N ASN A 66 -11.77 12.40 6.37
CA ASN A 66 -11.16 11.52 7.37
C ASN A 66 -9.69 11.25 7.05
N TRP A 67 -8.81 12.05 7.65
CA TRP A 67 -7.35 11.96 7.55
C TRP A 67 -6.74 10.66 8.08
N GLN A 68 -7.48 9.89 8.88
CA GLN A 68 -7.04 8.54 9.28
C GLN A 68 -7.11 7.54 8.12
N THR A 69 -7.80 7.90 7.03
CA THR A 69 -7.87 7.10 5.81
C THR A 69 -6.90 7.54 4.72
N LEU A 70 -5.91 8.36 5.08
CA LEU A 70 -4.81 8.75 4.22
C LEU A 70 -4.13 7.52 3.63
N VAL A 71 -4.01 7.48 2.31
CA VAL A 71 -3.37 6.36 1.60
C VAL A 71 -1.98 6.75 1.14
N GLY A 72 -1.81 7.99 0.72
CA GLY A 72 -0.52 8.54 0.32
C GLY A 72 -0.65 10.01 -0.04
N TRP A 73 0.49 10.65 -0.25
CA TRP A 73 0.53 12.04 -0.68
C TRP A 73 1.69 12.29 -1.63
N LEU A 74 1.59 13.37 -2.37
CA LEU A 74 2.67 13.99 -3.13
C LEU A 74 3.12 15.21 -2.32
N ASP A 75 4.39 15.23 -1.95
CA ASP A 75 5.05 16.43 -1.44
C ASP A 75 5.42 17.34 -2.63
N HIS A 76 4.86 18.56 -2.68
CA HIS A 76 5.15 19.52 -3.76
C HIS A 76 6.54 20.16 -3.63
N ALA A 77 7.15 20.16 -2.45
CA ALA A 77 8.48 20.71 -2.26
C ALA A 77 9.57 19.79 -2.84
N THR A 78 9.37 18.47 -2.76
CA THR A 78 10.35 17.48 -3.23
C THR A 78 9.92 16.71 -4.47
N GLY A 79 8.63 16.77 -4.84
CA GLY A 79 8.04 15.93 -5.88
C GLY A 79 7.96 14.44 -5.51
N GLN A 80 8.21 14.09 -4.24
CA GLN A 80 8.20 12.69 -3.79
C GLN A 80 6.79 12.25 -3.40
N ILE A 81 6.44 11.03 -3.80
CA ILE A 81 5.22 10.35 -3.37
C ILE A 81 5.54 9.50 -2.13
N CYS A 82 4.83 9.75 -1.04
CA CYS A 82 4.94 9.00 0.21
C CYS A 82 3.66 8.22 0.52
N GLY A 83 3.72 7.22 1.41
CA GLY A 83 2.57 6.42 1.83
C GLY A 83 2.18 5.28 0.89
N VAL A 84 2.57 5.35 -0.38
CA VAL A 84 2.29 4.28 -1.35
C VAL A 84 3.58 3.74 -1.93
N ASN A 85 3.72 2.41 -1.92
CA ASN A 85 4.79 1.74 -2.64
C ASN A 85 4.69 2.05 -4.14
N SER A 86 5.82 2.38 -4.77
CA SER A 86 5.89 2.59 -6.21
C SER A 86 5.19 1.44 -6.95
N PRO A 87 4.34 1.73 -7.96
CA PRO A 87 3.64 0.72 -8.75
C PRO A 87 4.60 -0.36 -9.26
N ALA A 88 5.83 0.04 -9.65
CA ALA A 88 6.89 -0.87 -10.12
C ALA A 88 7.33 -1.89 -9.05
N LYS A 89 7.49 -1.47 -7.78
CA LYS A 89 7.81 -2.40 -6.69
C LYS A 89 6.65 -3.35 -6.40
N SER A 90 5.41 -2.87 -6.46
CA SER A 90 4.23 -3.73 -6.26
C SER A 90 4.00 -4.71 -7.42
N LEU A 91 4.36 -4.33 -8.66
CA LEU A 91 4.39 -5.23 -9.82
C LEU A 91 5.42 -6.33 -9.63
N GLY A 92 6.64 -5.99 -9.20
CA GLY A 92 7.67 -6.99 -8.96
C GLY A 92 7.22 -8.06 -7.96
N SER A 93 6.62 -7.64 -6.84
CA SER A 93 6.05 -8.58 -5.86
C SER A 93 4.93 -9.45 -6.46
N PHE A 94 4.05 -8.87 -7.28
CA PHE A 94 3.00 -9.62 -7.96
C PHE A 94 3.56 -10.68 -8.92
N VAL A 95 4.55 -10.32 -9.75
CA VAL A 95 5.19 -11.25 -10.70
C VAL A 95 5.85 -12.41 -9.95
N VAL A 96 6.58 -12.13 -8.86
CA VAL A 96 7.23 -13.18 -8.06
C VAL A 96 6.20 -14.16 -7.48
N ILE A 97 5.10 -13.66 -6.91
CA ILE A 97 4.02 -14.50 -6.37
C ILE A 97 3.38 -15.34 -7.47
N ALA A 98 3.13 -14.74 -8.63
CA ALA A 98 2.54 -15.44 -9.78
C ALA A 98 3.44 -16.56 -10.30
N VAL A 99 4.76 -16.30 -10.42
CA VAL A 99 5.74 -17.29 -10.86
C VAL A 99 5.85 -18.45 -9.86
N ILE A 100 5.93 -18.15 -8.56
CA ILE A 100 5.97 -19.19 -7.51
C ILE A 100 4.70 -20.03 -7.57
N SER A 101 3.54 -19.40 -7.65
CA SER A 101 2.25 -20.09 -7.76
C SER A 101 2.17 -20.99 -9.01
N ALA A 102 2.68 -20.52 -10.14
CA ALA A 102 2.69 -21.29 -11.39
C ALA A 102 3.63 -22.50 -11.30
N ALA A 103 4.86 -22.30 -10.82
CA ALA A 103 5.83 -23.38 -10.64
C ALA A 103 5.30 -24.46 -9.67
N PHE A 104 4.65 -24.04 -8.59
CA PHE A 104 4.04 -24.95 -7.62
C PHE A 104 2.88 -25.73 -8.23
N SER A 105 2.04 -25.07 -9.04
CA SER A 105 0.91 -25.72 -9.74
C SER A 105 1.39 -26.75 -10.77
N ILE A 106 2.45 -26.46 -11.52
CA ILE A 106 3.03 -27.39 -12.52
C ILE A 106 3.58 -28.63 -11.83
N LYS A 107 4.34 -28.46 -10.73
CA LYS A 107 4.90 -29.58 -9.97
C LYS A 107 3.79 -30.50 -9.43
N TRP A 108 2.76 -29.91 -8.83
CA TRP A 108 1.63 -30.69 -8.28
C TRP A 108 0.80 -31.37 -9.36
N LEU A 109 0.60 -30.74 -10.52
CA LEU A 109 -0.08 -31.36 -11.66
C LEU A 109 0.65 -32.63 -12.11
N GLY A 110 1.98 -32.61 -12.11
CA GLY A 110 2.80 -33.79 -12.38
C GLY A 110 2.58 -34.94 -11.39
N GLU A 111 2.48 -34.63 -10.10
CA GLU A 111 2.24 -35.64 -9.03
C GLU A 111 0.81 -36.23 -9.08
N VAL A 112 -0.18 -35.43 -9.49
CA VAL A 112 -1.56 -35.89 -9.73
C VAL A 112 -1.62 -36.82 -10.94
N LEU A 113 -0.95 -36.46 -12.04
CA LEU A 113 -0.88 -37.29 -13.24
C LEU A 113 -0.13 -38.60 -13.00
N SER A 114 0.86 -38.62 -12.10
CA SER A 114 1.56 -39.84 -11.69
C SER A 114 0.78 -40.68 -10.66
N GLY A 115 -0.45 -40.29 -10.28
CA GLY A 115 -1.32 -41.04 -9.38
C GLY A 115 -0.93 -40.99 -7.89
N GLY A 116 -0.03 -40.09 -7.50
CA GLY A 116 0.53 -40.03 -6.14
C GLY A 116 -0.12 -39.00 -5.21
N ALA A 117 -0.93 -38.09 -5.74
CA ALA A 117 -1.38 -36.90 -5.01
C ALA A 117 -2.82 -37.01 -4.46
N ASN A 118 -3.05 -36.42 -3.27
CA ASN A 118 -4.38 -36.30 -2.71
C ASN A 118 -5.21 -35.25 -3.46
N THR A 119 -6.31 -35.65 -4.10
CA THR A 119 -7.13 -34.75 -4.90
C THR A 119 -7.65 -33.55 -4.10
N VAL A 120 -7.99 -33.77 -2.83
CA VAL A 120 -8.50 -32.71 -1.93
C VAL A 120 -7.42 -31.68 -1.59
N GLY A 121 -6.21 -32.11 -1.24
CA GLY A 121 -5.11 -31.19 -0.91
C GLY A 121 -4.65 -30.37 -2.11
N THR A 122 -4.67 -30.98 -3.31
CA THR A 122 -4.40 -30.27 -4.57
C THR A 122 -5.34 -29.08 -4.77
N VAL A 123 -6.64 -29.31 -4.63
CA VAL A 123 -7.67 -28.28 -4.85
C VAL A 123 -7.52 -27.14 -3.83
N VAL A 124 -7.26 -27.48 -2.56
CA VAL A 124 -7.04 -26.47 -1.51
C VAL A 124 -5.83 -25.59 -1.82
N CYS A 125 -4.71 -26.17 -2.26
CA CYS A 125 -3.50 -25.43 -2.60
C CYS A 125 -3.69 -24.52 -3.82
N LEU A 126 -4.38 -24.99 -4.86
CA LEU A 126 -4.70 -24.18 -6.04
C LEU A 126 -5.60 -22.99 -5.69
N LEU A 127 -6.63 -23.21 -4.87
CA LEU A 127 -7.49 -22.13 -4.38
C LEU A 127 -6.72 -21.11 -3.53
N ALA A 128 -5.81 -21.58 -2.67
CA ALA A 128 -4.95 -20.69 -1.89
C ALA A 128 -4.02 -19.85 -2.79
N GLY A 129 -3.41 -20.46 -3.82
CA GLY A 129 -2.61 -19.75 -4.81
C GLY A 129 -3.42 -18.70 -5.58
N LEU A 130 -4.62 -19.05 -6.03
CA LEU A 130 -5.53 -18.10 -6.69
C LEU A 130 -5.91 -16.94 -5.77
N ALA A 131 -6.20 -17.22 -4.50
CA ALA A 131 -6.51 -16.20 -3.51
C ALA A 131 -5.33 -15.24 -3.27
N MET A 132 -4.10 -15.76 -3.17
CA MET A 132 -2.90 -14.93 -3.04
C MET A 132 -2.67 -14.04 -4.27
N ASN A 133 -2.85 -14.58 -5.47
CA ASN A 133 -2.73 -13.81 -6.72
C ASN A 133 -3.80 -12.72 -6.81
N ALA A 134 -5.06 -13.04 -6.48
CA ALA A 134 -6.15 -12.07 -6.45
C ALA A 134 -5.87 -10.94 -5.43
N TRP A 135 -5.35 -11.29 -4.25
CA TRP A 135 -4.96 -10.33 -3.23
C TRP A 135 -3.82 -9.41 -3.70
N ALA A 136 -2.77 -9.97 -4.30
CA ALA A 136 -1.65 -9.20 -4.84
C ALA A 136 -2.07 -8.28 -6.00
N LEU A 137 -2.95 -8.74 -6.90
CA LEU A 137 -3.51 -7.93 -7.98
C LEU A 137 -4.34 -6.75 -7.43
N SER A 138 -5.16 -6.99 -6.40
CA SER A 138 -5.93 -5.95 -5.72
C SER A 138 -5.00 -4.88 -5.12
N ARG A 139 -3.90 -5.30 -4.49
CA ARG A 139 -2.90 -4.38 -3.92
C ARG A 139 -2.21 -3.54 -5.01
N TRP A 140 -1.85 -4.16 -6.13
CA TRP A 140 -1.29 -3.45 -7.30
C TRP A 140 -2.28 -2.42 -7.86
N ARG A 141 -3.54 -2.80 -8.11
CA ARG A 141 -4.58 -1.89 -8.65
C ARG A 141 -4.79 -0.67 -7.74
N LYS A 142 -4.79 -0.89 -6.42
CA LYS A 142 -4.87 0.21 -5.43
C LYS A 142 -3.68 1.16 -5.55
N SER A 143 -2.45 0.64 -5.57
CA SER A 143 -1.23 1.45 -5.74
C SER A 143 -1.27 2.23 -7.06
N ALA A 144 -1.60 1.58 -8.17
CA ALA A 144 -1.68 2.23 -9.48
C ALA A 144 -2.74 3.35 -9.54
N THR A 145 -3.91 3.15 -8.92
CA THR A 145 -4.98 4.16 -8.88
C THR A 145 -4.54 5.38 -8.09
N VAL A 146 -3.97 5.17 -6.90
CA VAL A 146 -3.48 6.27 -6.05
C VAL A 146 -2.32 6.99 -6.71
N TYR A 147 -1.40 6.28 -7.35
CA TYR A 147 -0.28 6.89 -8.05
C TYR A 147 -0.73 7.77 -9.24
N LYS A 148 -1.76 7.36 -9.99
CA LYS A 148 -2.36 8.19 -11.02
C LYS A 148 -3.01 9.45 -10.46
N LEU A 149 -3.70 9.35 -9.32
CA LEU A 149 -4.34 10.49 -8.66
C LEU A 149 -3.32 11.48 -8.08
N LEU A 150 -2.15 11.00 -7.66
CA LEU A 150 -1.07 11.82 -7.11
C LEU A 150 -0.19 12.46 -8.18
N ARG A 151 -0.26 12.01 -9.43
CA ARG A 151 0.54 12.52 -10.55
C ARG A 151 -0.39 12.95 -11.69
N PRO A 152 -1.14 14.06 -11.51
CA PRO A 152 -2.03 14.59 -12.54
C PRO A 152 -1.26 15.00 -13.80
#